data_AF-A0A925JNC6-F1
#
_entry.id   AF-A0A925JNC6-F1
#
_cell.length_a   1.000
_cell.length_b   1.000
_cell.length_c   1.000
_cell.angle_alpha   90.00
_cell.angle_beta   90.00
_cell.angle_gamma   90.00
#
_symmetry.space_group_name_H-M   'P 1'
#
loop_
_entity.id
_entity.type
_entity.pdbx_description
1 polymer ?
#
loop_
_entity_poly.entity_id
_entity_poly.type
_entity_poly.pdbx_seq_one_letter_code
_entity_poly.pdbx_strand_id
1 'polypeptide(L)' 'MKMVGQKEPVSESDINKLENTLGLKLPPIYRNFLLKYNGGEPIPDGLQVGRFD' A
#
# COMPACT_ATOMS: atom_id res chain seq x y z
N MET A 1 8.76 -5.25 5.73
CA MET A 1 8.70 -3.91 5.11
C MET A 1 8.03 -2.97 6.09
N LYS A 2 8.74 -1.91 6.50
CA LYS A 2 8.16 -0.79 7.25
C LYS A 2 7.78 0.29 6.25
N MET A 3 6.58 0.87 6.40
CA MET A 3 6.09 1.96 5.56
C MET A 3 5.96 3.23 6.39
N VAL A 4 6.28 4.38 5.81
CA VAL A 4 5.92 5.69 6.38
C VAL A 4 4.65 6.19 5.70
N GLY A 5 3.75 6.80 6.48
CA GLY A 5 2.53 7.40 5.95
C GLY A 5 1.49 6.40 5.42
N GLN A 6 1.61 5.11 5.75
CA GLN A 6 0.57 4.14 5.40
C GLN A 6 -0.74 4.49 6.11
N LYS A 7 -1.86 4.33 5.39
CA LYS A 7 -3.19 4.34 6.00
C LYS A 7 -3.50 2.96 6.59
N GLU A 8 -4.57 2.90 7.38
CA GLU A 8 -5.11 1.62 7.84
C GLU A 8 -5.33 0.67 6.66
N PRO A 9 -5.03 -0.64 6.83
CA PRO A 9 -5.23 -1.64 5.80
C PRO A 9 -6.66 -1.59 5.26
N VAL A 10 -6.78 -1.72 3.94
CA VAL A 10 -8.10 -1.67 3.30
C VAL A 10 -8.84 -2.99 3.57
N SER A 11 -10.15 -2.94 3.81
CA SER A 11 -10.93 -4.17 4.03
C SER A 11 -11.22 -4.90 2.72
N GLU A 12 -11.47 -6.21 2.79
CA GLU A 12 -11.94 -6.99 1.64
C GLU A 12 -13.21 -6.37 1.03
N SER A 13 -14.10 -5.83 1.87
CA SER A 13 -15.35 -5.22 1.43
C SER A 13 -15.10 -3.96 0.59
N ASP A 14 -14.08 -3.18 0.92
CA ASP A 14 -13.75 -1.94 0.22
C ASP A 14 -13.06 -2.24 -1.12
N ILE A 15 -12.21 -3.26 -1.18
CA ILE A 15 -11.66 -3.75 -2.45
C ILE A 15 -12.80 -4.23 -3.36
N ASN A 16 -13.73 -5.02 -2.82
CA ASN A 16 -14.84 -5.53 -3.62
C ASN A 16 -15.73 -4.39 -4.16
N LYS A 17 -16.00 -3.36 -3.35
CA LYS A 17 -16.72 -2.16 -3.81
C LYS A 17 -15.96 -1.44 -4.92
N LEU A 18 -14.64 -1.28 -4.79
CA LEU A 18 -13.79 -0.64 -5.79
C LEU A 18 -13.80 -1.41 -7.12
N GLU A 19 -13.56 -2.71 -7.08
CA GLU A 19 -13.57 -3.59 -8.26
C GLU A 19 -14.92 -3.55 -8.99
N ASN A 20 -16.02 -3.59 -8.23
CA ASN A 20 -17.37 -3.47 -8.80
C ASN A 20 -17.60 -2.08 -9.44
N THR A 21 -17.10 -1.02 -8.81
CA THR A 21 -17.23 0.36 -9.32
C THR A 21 -16.43 0.55 -10.62
N LEU A 22 -15.24 -0.05 -10.69
CA LEU A 22 -14.37 0.03 -11.87
C LEU A 22 -14.72 -0.99 -12.95
N GLY A 23 -15.56 -1.99 -12.64
CA GLY A 23 -15.90 -3.07 -13.56
C GLY A 23 -14.72 -3.99 -13.90
N LEU A 24 -13.70 -4.07 -13.04
CA LEU A 24 -12.49 -4.86 -13.27
C LEU A 24 -11.97 -5.49 -11.98
N LYS A 25 -11.08 -6.46 -12.12
CA LYS A 25 -10.37 -7.10 -11.00
C LYS A 25 -8.97 -6.54 -10.87
N LEU A 26 -8.57 -6.23 -9.64
CA LEU A 26 -7.19 -5.88 -9.36
C LEU A 26 -6.30 -7.12 -9.52
N PRO A 27 -5.06 -6.96 -10.01
CA PRO A 27 -4.10 -8.05 -10.01
C PRO A 27 -3.93 -8.64 -8.59
N PRO A 28 -3.88 -9.97 -8.41
CA PRO A 28 -3.85 -10.59 -7.09
C PRO A 28 -2.72 -10.10 -6.18
N ILE A 29 -1.55 -9.83 -6.77
CA ILE A 29 -0.38 -9.31 -6.04
C ILE A 29 -0.69 -7.91 -5.47
N TYR A 30 -1.31 -7.04 -6.27
CA TYR A 30 -1.67 -5.69 -5.85
C TYR A 30 -2.81 -5.69 -4.84
N ARG A 31 -3.82 -6.56 -5.02
CA ARG A 31 -4.91 -6.77 -4.05
C ARG A 31 -4.36 -7.16 -2.67
N ASN A 32 -3.50 -8.17 -2.62
CA ASN A 32 -2.88 -8.64 -1.37
C ASN A 32 -2.00 -7.58 -0.72
N PHE A 33 -1.34 -6.76 -1.53
CA PHE A 33 -0.57 -5.64 -1.02
C PHE A 33 -1.45 -4.61 -0.31
N LEU A 34 -2.56 -4.18 -0.92
CA LEU A 34 -3.48 -3.20 -0.34
C LEU A 34 -4.17 -3.67 0.95
N LEU A 35 -4.43 -4.99 1.07
CA LEU A 35 -4.94 -5.61 2.30
C LEU A 35 -3.94 -5.56 3.47
N LYS A 36 -2.67 -5.30 3.19
CA LYS A 36 -1.60 -5.24 4.19
C LYS A 36 -1.05 -3.82 4.38
N TYR A 37 -0.98 -3.06 3.30
CA TYR A 37 -0.39 -1.72 3.20
C TYR A 37 -1.26 -0.87 2.27
N ASN A 38 -2.07 0.00 2.84
CA ASN A 38 -2.91 0.92 2.09
C ASN A 38 -2.12 2.19 1.71
N GLY A 39 -1.21 2.04 0.76
CA GLY A 39 -0.29 3.10 0.32
C GLY A 39 0.91 3.28 1.26
N GLY A 40 1.37 4.53 1.38
CA GLY A 40 2.61 4.88 2.06
C GLY A 40 3.85 4.64 1.21
N GLU A 41 5.00 5.00 1.74
CA GLU A 41 6.30 4.84 1.09
C GLU A 41 7.15 3.83 1.88
N PRO A 42 7.85 2.90 1.20
CA PRO A 42 8.76 1.99 1.89
C PRO A 42 9.88 2.81 2.53
N ILE A 43 10.14 2.57 3.81
CA ILE A 43 11.34 3.10 4.45
C ILE A 43 12.52 2.35 3.83
N PRO A 44 13.47 3.04 3.18
CA PRO A 44 14.67 2.39 2.68
C PRO A 44 15.44 1.78 3.84
N ASP A 45 15.82 0.50 3.72
CA ASP A 45 16.64 -0.20 4.72
C ASP A 45 18.13 0.22 4.67
N GLY A 46 18.50 1.12 3.75
CA GLY A 46 19.85 1.67 3.60
C GLY A 46 20.12 2.87 4.50
N LEU A 47 21.37 3.01 4.95
CA LEU A 47 21.87 4.18 5.69
C LEU A 47 21.40 5.48 5.02
N GLN A 48 20.71 6.33 5.77
CA GLN A 48 20.53 7.73 5.39
C GLN A 48 21.90 8.39 5.38
N VAL A 49 22.55 8.40 4.22
CA VAL A 49 23.76 9.19 3.99
C VAL A 49 23.36 10.66 3.98
N GLY A 50 23.41 11.27 5.18
CA GLY A 50 23.56 12.69 5.47
C GLY A 50 22.66 13.69 4.74
N ARG A 51 21.70 14.28 5.46
CA ARG A 51 21.52 15.72 5.32
C ARG A 51 22.69 16.37 6.04
N PHE A 52 23.62 16.91 5.28
CA PHE A 52 24.60 17.87 5.78
C PHE A 52 23.99 19.25 5.56
N ASP A 53 23.34 19.79 6.57
CA ASP A 53 23.09 21.21 6.73
C ASP A 53 24.20 21.87 7.56
#